data_AF-A0A7K9QMZ3-F1
#
_entry.id   AF-A0A7K9QMZ3-F1
#
_cell.length_a   1.000
_cell.length_b   1.000
_cell.length_c   1.000
_cell.angle_alpha   90.00
_cell.angle_beta   90.00
_cell.angle_gamma   90.00
#
_symmetry.space_group_name_H-M   'P 1'
#
loop_
_entity.id
_entity.type
_entity.pdbx_description
1 polymer ?
#
loop_
_entity_poly.entity_id
_entity_poly.type
_entity_poly.pdbx_seq_one_letter_code
_entity_poly.pdbx_strand_id
1 'polypeptide(L)'
;MQVPAAAERNKGPILAVLRECAGPGALRVLEVGAGAGLHAAHFARALPRALWQPSDIDPRALRSIAAYVEATGVPNLLPPILLDVSQSWETWGGTQPATLDLLVSINMMHIAELRCTQGLFKGAGVLLKPGGVLFTYG
;
A
#
# COMPACT_ATOMS: atom_id res chain seq x y z
N MET A 1 -9.10 -8.08 -14.97
CA MET A 1 -8.80 -7.90 -13.53
C MET A 1 -8.47 -9.27 -12.96
N GLN A 2 -7.25 -9.50 -12.47
CA GLN A 2 -6.86 -10.77 -11.86
C GLN A 2 -7.19 -10.74 -10.36
N VAL A 3 -7.65 -11.86 -9.82
CA VAL A 3 -8.00 -12.01 -8.41
C VAL A 3 -7.14 -13.15 -7.84
N PRO A 4 -5.99 -12.82 -7.21
CA PRO A 4 -5.13 -13.85 -6.63
C PRO A 4 -5.83 -14.54 -5.45
N ALA A 5 -5.86 -15.88 -5.44
CA ALA A 5 -6.55 -16.65 -4.39
C ALA A 5 -6.02 -16.35 -2.98
N ALA A 6 -4.70 -16.14 -2.85
CA ALA A 6 -4.10 -15.76 -1.57
C ALA A 6 -4.61 -14.38 -1.10
N ALA A 7 -4.70 -13.41 -2.02
CA ALA A 7 -5.20 -12.07 -1.72
C ALA A 7 -6.67 -12.09 -1.31
N GLU A 8 -7.50 -12.92 -1.93
CA GLU A 8 -8.89 -13.11 -1.50
C GLU A 8 -9.01 -13.72 -0.11
N ARG A 9 -8.20 -14.75 0.18
CA ARG A 9 -8.23 -15.44 1.47
C ARG A 9 -7.82 -14.53 2.63
N ASN A 10 -6.81 -13.69 2.45
CA ASN A 10 -6.22 -12.90 3.53
C ASN A 10 -6.75 -11.46 3.65
N LYS A 11 -7.50 -10.92 2.68
CA LYS A 11 -8.01 -9.54 2.73
C LYS A 11 -8.84 -9.25 3.99
N GLY A 12 -9.68 -10.19 4.42
CA GLY A 12 -10.56 -10.01 5.60
C GLY A 12 -9.78 -9.95 6.91
N PRO A 13 -8.96 -10.98 7.22
CA PRO A 13 -8.09 -10.96 8.40
C PRO A 13 -7.14 -9.75 8.44
N ILE A 14 -6.55 -9.36 7.32
CA ILE A 14 -5.67 -8.18 7.27
C ILE A 14 -6.44 -6.90 7.55
N LEU A 15 -7.62 -6.73 6.96
CA LEU A 15 -8.47 -5.56 7.20
C LEU A 15 -8.85 -5.42 8.69
N ALA A 16 -9.09 -6.54 9.39
CA ALA A 16 -9.42 -6.52 10.81
C ALA A 16 -8.30 -5.84 11.63
N VAL A 17 -7.04 -6.20 11.38
CA VAL A 17 -5.88 -5.59 12.06
C VAL A 17 -5.62 -4.16 11.58
N LEU A 18 -5.75 -3.89 10.27
CA LEU A 18 -5.59 -2.53 9.74
C LEU A 18 -6.57 -1.53 10.38
N ARG A 19 -7.78 -1.97 10.76
CA ARG A 19 -8.74 -1.12 11.49
C ARG A 19 -8.25 -0.72 12.88
N GLU A 20 -7.47 -1.56 13.54
CA GLU A 20 -6.88 -1.26 14.84
C GLU A 20 -5.73 -0.25 14.70
N CYS A 21 -4.97 -0.32 13.60
CA CYS A 21 -3.96 0.69 13.26
C CYS A 21 -4.58 2.00 12.77
N ALA A 22 -5.80 1.96 12.21
CA ALA A 22 -6.51 3.12 11.70
C ALA A 22 -7.12 3.95 12.84
N GLY A 23 -6.39 4.97 13.28
CA GLY A 23 -6.88 5.93 14.27
C GLY A 23 -8.17 6.70 13.85
N PRO A 24 -8.72 7.53 14.74
CA PRO A 24 -9.98 8.26 14.49
C PRO A 24 -9.88 9.34 13.40
N GLY A 25 -8.67 9.73 13.00
CA GLY A 25 -8.42 10.81 12.04
C GLY A 25 -8.47 10.39 10.56
N ALA A 26 -8.28 11.39 9.69
CA ALA A 26 -7.93 11.16 8.30
C ALA A 26 -6.54 10.51 8.22
N LEU A 27 -6.38 9.53 7.33
CA LEU A 27 -5.16 8.75 7.19
C LEU A 27 -4.60 8.93 5.78
N ARG A 28 -3.27 8.99 5.66
CA ARG A 28 -2.54 8.87 4.39
C ARG A 28 -1.83 7.53 4.39
N VAL A 29 -2.18 6.69 3.43
CA VAL A 29 -1.67 5.32 3.33
C VAL A 29 -0.90 5.17 2.02
N LEU A 30 0.32 4.67 2.10
CA LEU A 30 1.05 4.17 0.93
C LEU A 30 1.11 2.64 1.01
N GLU A 31 0.61 1.97 -0.02
CA GLU A 31 0.74 0.52 -0.16
C GLU A 31 1.86 0.21 -1.17
N VAL A 32 2.90 -0.48 -0.71
CA VAL A 32 4.07 -0.88 -1.49
C VAL A 32 3.92 -2.32 -1.96
N GLY A 33 3.95 -2.53 -3.28
CA GLY A 33 3.77 -3.85 -3.87
C GLY A 33 2.31 -4.30 -3.83
N ALA A 34 1.39 -3.44 -4.27
CA ALA A 34 -0.05 -3.69 -4.27
C ALA A 34 -0.48 -4.84 -5.22
N GLY A 35 0.41 -5.27 -6.12
CA GLY A 35 0.20 -6.39 -7.03
C GLY A 35 -1.04 -6.21 -7.89
N ALA A 36 -1.98 -7.16 -7.80
CA ALA A 36 -3.18 -7.12 -8.62
C ALA A 36 -4.13 -5.95 -8.30
N GLY A 37 -4.03 -5.33 -7.11
CA GLY A 37 -4.85 -4.20 -6.66
C GLY A 37 -6.12 -4.56 -5.87
N LEU A 38 -6.40 -5.85 -5.66
CA LEU A 38 -7.56 -6.30 -4.87
C LEU A 38 -7.56 -5.74 -3.44
N HIS A 39 -6.40 -5.80 -2.77
CA HIS A 39 -6.22 -5.31 -1.41
C HIS A 39 -6.44 -3.80 -1.32
N ALA A 40 -5.77 -3.03 -2.18
CA ALA A 40 -5.98 -1.59 -2.32
C ALA A 40 -7.47 -1.22 -2.39
N ALA A 41 -8.21 -1.84 -3.32
CA ALA A 41 -9.64 -1.56 -3.50
C ALA A 41 -10.49 -2.02 -2.30
N HIS A 42 -10.17 -3.18 -1.73
CA HIS A 42 -10.87 -3.70 -0.55
C HIS A 42 -10.70 -2.80 0.67
N PHE A 43 -9.46 -2.39 0.96
CA PHE A 43 -9.12 -1.59 2.13
C PHE A 43 -9.58 -0.14 1.99
N ALA A 44 -9.37 0.50 0.84
CA ALA A 44 -9.84 1.86 0.60
C ALA A 44 -11.36 1.96 0.80
N ARG A 45 -12.14 1.00 0.27
CA ARG A 45 -13.59 0.97 0.48
C ARG A 45 -13.99 0.77 1.95
N ALA A 46 -13.24 -0.03 2.69
CA ALA A 46 -13.54 -0.33 4.09
C ALA A 46 -13.03 0.74 5.07
N LEU A 47 -12.12 1.61 4.64
CA LEU A 47 -11.49 2.68 5.42
C LEU A 47 -11.70 4.02 4.70
N PRO A 48 -12.93 4.58 4.67
CA PRO A 48 -13.26 5.75 3.85
C PRO A 48 -12.50 7.03 4.24
N ARG A 49 -11.88 7.08 5.43
CA ARG A 49 -11.04 8.20 5.88
C ARG A 49 -9.58 8.07 5.45
N ALA A 50 -9.18 6.94 4.85
CA ALA A 50 -7.83 6.69 4.41
C ALA A 50 -7.68 7.06 2.93
N LEU A 51 -6.91 8.11 2.64
CA LEU A 51 -6.45 8.38 1.30
C LEU A 51 -5.40 7.32 0.93
N TRP A 52 -5.78 6.38 0.08
CA TRP A 52 -5.03 5.17 -0.22
C TRP A 52 -4.25 5.32 -1.52
N GLN A 53 -2.93 5.37 -1.44
CA GLN A 53 -2.02 5.40 -2.58
C GLN A 53 -1.43 4.01 -2.82
N PRO A 54 -1.92 3.25 -3.80
CA PRO A 54 -1.28 2.00 -4.19
C PRO A 54 -0.03 2.27 -5.03
N SER A 55 0.93 1.36 -4.96
CA SER A 55 2.16 1.42 -5.75
C SER A 55 2.68 0.03 -6.08
N ASP A 56 3.40 -0.07 -7.19
CA ASP A 56 4.09 -1.29 -7.60
C ASP A 56 5.25 -0.96 -8.55
N ILE A 57 6.19 -1.88 -8.71
CA ILE A 57 7.28 -1.78 -9.68
C ILE A 57 6.87 -2.36 -11.04
N ASP A 58 5.94 -3.33 -11.07
CA ASP A 58 5.54 -3.99 -12.30
C ASP A 58 4.49 -3.15 -13.07
N PRO A 59 4.77 -2.69 -14.30
CA PRO A 59 3.80 -1.98 -15.12
C PRO A 59 2.49 -2.75 -15.35
N ARG A 60 2.50 -4.08 -15.31
CA ARG A 60 1.28 -4.92 -15.40
C ARG A 60 0.43 -4.77 -14.14
N ALA A 61 1.04 -4.77 -12.96
CA ALA A 61 0.37 -4.52 -11.69
C ALA A 61 -0.27 -3.13 -11.69
N LEU A 62 0.48 -2.09 -12.10
CA LEU A 62 -0.03 -0.73 -12.21
C LEU A 62 -1.28 -0.64 -13.10
N ARG A 63 -1.27 -1.28 -14.29
CA ARG A 63 -2.46 -1.34 -15.15
C ARG A 63 -3.63 -2.07 -14.50
N SER A 64 -3.38 -3.16 -13.77
CA SER A 64 -4.41 -3.89 -13.04
C SER A 64 -5.04 -3.03 -11.94
N ILE A 65 -4.20 -2.33 -11.15
CA ILE A 65 -4.66 -1.44 -10.09
C ILE A 65 -5.49 -0.30 -10.69
N ALA A 66 -5.04 0.35 -11.76
CA ALA A 66 -5.81 1.39 -12.45
C ALA A 66 -7.20 0.89 -12.88
N ALA A 67 -7.29 -0.33 -13.42
CA ALA A 67 -8.59 -0.94 -13.75
C ALA A 67 -9.48 -1.17 -12.51
N TYR A 68 -8.90 -1.47 -11.33
CA TYR A 68 -9.66 -1.51 -10.07
C TYR A 68 -10.15 -0.12 -9.65
N VAL A 69 -9.32 0.92 -9.79
CA VAL A 69 -9.72 2.31 -9.51
C VAL A 69 -10.95 2.68 -10.34
N GLU A 70 -10.88 2.48 -11.65
CA GLU A 70 -11.96 2.78 -12.58
C GLU A 70 -13.22 1.96 -12.30
N ALA A 71 -13.08 0.64 -12.13
CA ALA A 71 -14.22 -0.25 -11.97
C ALA A 71 -14.94 -0.10 -10.63
N THR A 72 -14.23 0.27 -9.56
CA THR A 72 -14.82 0.37 -8.22
C THR A 72 -15.32 1.77 -7.88
N GLY A 73 -14.78 2.82 -8.51
CA GLY A 73 -15.18 4.20 -8.27
C GLY A 73 -15.00 4.67 -6.82
N VAL A 74 -14.11 4.00 -6.06
CA VAL A 74 -13.87 4.31 -4.64
C VAL A 74 -13.12 5.64 -4.56
N PRO A 75 -13.70 6.69 -3.94
CA PRO A 75 -13.19 8.06 -4.08
C PRO A 75 -11.86 8.32 -3.36
N ASN A 76 -11.54 7.49 -2.37
CA ASN A 76 -10.32 7.57 -1.58
C ASN A 76 -9.23 6.58 -2.04
N LEU A 77 -9.44 5.87 -3.16
CA LEU A 77 -8.43 5.05 -3.80
C LEU A 77 -7.79 5.85 -4.95
N LEU A 78 -6.51 6.18 -4.80
CA LEU A 78 -5.78 6.98 -5.78
C LEU A 78 -5.29 6.12 -6.97
N PRO A 79 -5.03 6.74 -8.13
CA PRO A 79 -4.30 6.09 -9.22
C PRO A 79 -2.94 5.55 -8.74
N PRO A 80 -2.49 4.38 -9.22
CA PRO A 80 -1.25 3.79 -8.75
C PRO A 80 -0.03 4.58 -9.20
N ILE A 81 1.03 4.58 -8.38
CA ILE A 81 2.33 5.16 -8.72
C ILE A 81 3.36 4.06 -8.99
N LEU A 82 4.28 4.31 -9.92
CA LEU A 82 5.46 3.47 -10.09
C LEU A 82 6.40 3.68 -8.90
N LEU A 83 6.75 2.59 -8.23
CA LEU A 83 7.63 2.64 -7.07
C LEU A 83 8.52 1.40 -7.03
N ASP A 84 9.84 1.61 -7.15
CA ASP A 84 10.84 0.59 -6.84
C ASP A 84 11.31 0.81 -5.39
N VAL A 85 10.86 -0.08 -4.50
CA VAL A 85 11.15 -0.01 -3.07
C VAL A 85 12.64 -0.20 -2.76
N SER A 86 13.42 -0.77 -3.69
CA SER A 86 14.86 -0.93 -3.52
C SER A 86 15.65 0.35 -3.81
N GLN A 87 15.01 1.35 -4.43
CA GLN A 87 15.56 2.68 -4.62
C GLN A 87 15.33 3.58 -3.40
N SER A 88 16.00 4.72 -3.39
CA SER A 88 15.84 5.72 -2.33
C SER A 88 14.41 6.28 -2.29
N TRP A 89 13.95 6.63 -1.08
CA TRP A 89 12.58 7.06 -0.82
C TRP A 89 12.19 8.33 -1.61
N GLU A 90 13.16 9.15 -2.01
CA GLU A 90 12.97 10.36 -2.81
C GLU A 90 12.33 10.05 -4.18
N THR A 91 12.42 8.79 -4.63
CA THR A 91 11.80 8.32 -5.88
C THR A 91 10.35 7.84 -5.72
N TRP A 92 9.81 7.82 -4.50
CA TRP A 92 8.50 7.22 -4.18
C TRP A 92 7.34 8.19 -4.48
N GLY A 93 7.20 8.58 -5.75
CA GLY A 93 6.05 9.32 -6.27
C GLY A 93 5.80 10.69 -5.64
N GLY A 94 6.86 11.35 -5.16
CA GLY A 94 6.75 12.68 -4.52
C GLY A 94 6.19 12.66 -3.09
N THR A 95 6.12 11.49 -2.45
CA THR A 95 5.74 11.36 -1.04
C THR A 95 6.71 12.14 -0.18
N GLN A 96 6.19 13.07 0.62
CA GLN A 96 7.00 13.95 1.46
C GLN A 96 7.35 13.26 2.80
N PRO A 97 8.50 13.58 3.42
CA PRO A 97 8.87 13.08 4.74
C PRO A 97 7.79 13.35 5.80
N ALA A 98 7.64 12.43 6.75
CA ALA A 98 6.71 12.53 7.87
C ALA A 98 5.26 12.91 7.46
N THR A 99 4.75 12.33 6.37
CA THR A 99 3.38 12.58 5.91
C THR A 99 2.47 11.35 5.90
N LEU A 100 3.03 10.14 6.00
CA LEU A 100 2.25 8.91 6.03
C LEU A 100 1.82 8.55 7.44
N ASP A 101 0.57 8.13 7.58
CA ASP A 101 0.06 7.52 8.81
C ASP A 101 0.33 6.01 8.80
N LEU A 102 0.18 5.38 7.62
CA LEU A 102 0.45 3.96 7.41
C LEU A 102 1.31 3.75 6.15
N LEU A 103 2.30 2.87 6.26
CA LEU A 103 3.03 2.29 5.14
C LEU A 103 2.74 0.79 5.14
N VAL A 104 2.06 0.29 4.12
CA VAL A 104 1.52 -1.08 4.07
C VAL A 104 2.30 -1.90 3.04
N SER A 105 2.71 -3.11 3.39
CA SER A 105 3.36 -4.06 2.48
C SER A 105 2.92 -5.49 2.79
N ILE A 106 2.28 -6.15 1.82
CA ILE A 106 1.63 -7.46 2.01
C ILE A 106 2.24 -8.47 1.04
N ASN A 107 2.77 -9.57 1.57
CA ASN A 107 3.41 -10.67 0.84
C ASN A 107 4.58 -10.24 -0.08
N MET A 108 5.22 -9.09 0.17
CA MET A 108 6.36 -8.63 -0.64
C MET A 108 7.71 -9.12 -0.08
N MET A 109 7.92 -9.03 1.24
CA MET A 109 9.25 -9.23 1.82
C MET A 109 9.79 -10.67 1.75
N HIS A 110 8.92 -11.68 1.68
CA HIS A 110 9.36 -13.08 1.56
C HIS A 110 9.61 -13.52 0.10
N ILE A 111 9.16 -12.75 -0.89
CA ILE A 111 9.39 -13.03 -2.32
C ILE A 111 10.49 -12.15 -2.92
N ALA A 112 10.69 -10.95 -2.37
CA ALA A 112 11.58 -9.95 -2.94
C ALA A 112 13.02 -10.12 -2.45
N GLU A 113 13.97 -9.53 -3.18
CA GLU A 113 15.35 -9.47 -2.74
C GLU A 113 15.50 -8.68 -1.44
N LEU A 114 16.49 -9.02 -0.62
CA LEU A 114 16.72 -8.38 0.69
C LEU A 114 16.82 -6.85 0.63
N ARG A 115 17.36 -6.31 -0.46
CA ARG A 115 17.43 -4.85 -0.69
C ARG A 115 16.06 -4.18 -0.66
N CYS A 116 15.00 -4.87 -1.07
CA CYS A 116 13.64 -4.35 -1.05
C CYS A 116 13.13 -4.20 0.39
N THR A 117 13.40 -5.20 1.25
CA THR A 117 13.10 -5.10 2.68
C THR A 117 13.89 -3.95 3.32
N GLN A 118 15.18 -3.84 3.03
CA GLN A 118 16.00 -2.73 3.55
C GLN A 118 15.47 -1.36 3.10
N GLY A 119 15.10 -1.22 1.82
CA GLY A 119 14.51 -0.01 1.28
C GLY A 119 13.16 0.32 1.91
N LEU A 120 12.31 -0.69 2.15
CA LEU A 120 11.03 -0.54 2.84
C LEU A 120 11.22 0.08 4.24
N PHE A 121 12.12 -0.47 5.04
CA PHE A 121 12.39 0.03 6.39
C PHE A 121 13.07 1.42 6.38
N LYS A 122 13.97 1.68 5.43
CA LYS A 122 14.56 3.02 5.26
C LYS A 122 13.51 4.06 4.89
N GLY A 123 12.66 3.75 3.92
CA GLY A 123 11.55 4.62 3.53
C GLY A 123 10.55 4.84 4.66
N ALA A 124 10.21 3.79 5.42
CA ALA A 124 9.37 3.89 6.60
C ALA A 124 9.92 4.89 7.63
N GLY A 125 11.23 4.83 7.90
CA GLY A 125 11.90 5.72 8.86
C GLY A 125 11.90 7.20 8.48
N VAL A 126 11.67 7.53 7.20
CA VAL A 126 11.62 8.91 6.70
C VAL A 126 10.20 9.39 6.44
N LEU A 127 9.35 8.53 5.87
CA LEU A 127 8.04 8.92 5.34
C LEU A 127 6.92 8.86 6.37
N LEU A 128 7.04 8.01 7.40
CA LEU A 128 6.04 7.91 8.45
C LEU A 128 6.11 9.12 9.38
N LYS A 129 4.94 9.63 9.78
CA LYS A 129 4.82 10.59 10.88
C LYS A 129 5.34 9.98 12.17
N PRO A 130 5.70 10.79 13.19
CA PRO A 130 5.82 10.30 14.56
C PRO A 130 4.54 9.54 14.96
N GLY A 131 4.70 8.28 15.38
CA GLY A 131 3.59 7.38 15.70
C GLY A 131 2.91 6.71 14.50
N GLY A 132 3.39 6.94 13.28
CA GLY A 132 2.95 6.21 12.09
C GLY A 132 3.40 4.75 12.12
N VAL A 133 2.68 3.89 11.40
CA VAL A 133 2.88 2.43 11.44
C VAL A 133 3.36 1.90 10.11
N LEU A 134 4.47 1.15 10.14
CA LEU A 134 4.83 0.20 9.08
C LEU A 134 4.05 -1.08 9.33
N PHE A 135 3.05 -1.37 8.49
CA PHE A 135 2.25 -2.58 8.55
C PHE A 135 2.77 -3.59 7.53
N THR A 136 3.09 -4.79 8.01
CA THR A 136 3.56 -5.87 7.14
C THR A 136 2.83 -7.18 7.39
N TYR A 137 2.66 -7.97 6.34
CA TYR A 137 2.09 -9.32 6.38
C TYR A 137 2.85 -10.20 5.41
N GLY A 138 3.19 -11.44 5.80
CA GLY A 138 3.83 -12.40 4.91
C GLY A 138 4.42 -13.59 5.61
#